data_AF-A0A1I2ICB8-F1
#
_entry.id   AF-A0A1I2ICB8-F1
#
_cell.length_a   1.000
_cell.length_b   1.000
_cell.length_c   1.000
_cell.angle_alpha   90.00
_cell.angle_beta   90.00
_cell.angle_gamma   90.00
#
_symmetry.space_group_name_H-M   'P 1'
#
loop_
_entity.id
_entity.type
_entity.pdbx_description
1 polymer ?
#
loop_
_entity_poly.entity_id
_entity_poly.type
_entity_poly.pdbx_seq_one_letter_code
_entity_poly.pdbx_strand_id
1 'polypeptide(L)'
;MNQQTGRTWVLALALAATCAVAVAAEPTQAPRVGDATRAWLELQASGNAALGTLRPLPGEIADKAYQRYLKSFDNRIPDSYARESFVSASGSGGS
;
A
#
# COMPACT_ATOMS: atom_id res chain seq x y z
N MET A 1 1.44 48.56 43.77
CA MET A 1 1.00 47.17 44.11
C MET A 1 -0.19 46.84 43.23
N ASN A 2 -0.27 45.58 42.77
CA ASN A 2 -1.38 44.96 42.02
C ASN A 2 -1.43 45.20 40.50
N GLN A 3 -0.82 44.31 39.70
CA GLN A 3 -1.32 43.89 38.37
C GLN A 3 -0.77 42.53 37.86
N GLN A 4 -0.37 41.58 38.73
CA GLN A 4 0.32 40.36 38.27
C GLN A 4 -0.37 39.02 38.59
N THR A 5 -1.48 39.02 39.34
CA THR A 5 -2.11 37.80 39.85
C THR A 5 -3.27 37.24 39.01
N GLY A 6 -3.77 37.98 38.02
CA GLY A 6 -4.94 37.56 37.22
C GLY A 6 -4.63 36.75 35.95
N ARG A 7 -3.38 36.79 35.46
CA ARG A 7 -3.05 36.29 34.10
C ARG A 7 -2.58 34.83 34.06
N THR A 8 -2.26 34.25 35.22
CA THR A 8 -1.84 32.84 35.34
C THR A 8 -3.03 31.88 35.40
N TRP A 9 -4.20 32.33 35.86
CA TRP A 9 -5.39 31.47 35.98
C TRP A 9 -6.10 31.21 34.66
N VAL A 10 -6.03 32.15 33.70
CA VAL A 10 -6.66 31.97 32.38
C VAL A 10 -5.92 30.90 31.55
N LEU A 11 -4.60 30.76 31.73
CA LEU A 11 -3.82 29.71 31.05
C LEU A 11 -4.08 28.31 31.63
N ALA A 12 -4.38 28.19 32.93
CA ALA A 12 -4.69 26.91 33.55
C ALA A 12 -6.06 26.36 33.11
N LEU A 13 -7.03 27.24 32.82
CA LEU A 13 -8.37 26.84 32.40
C LEU A 13 -8.46 26.50 30.90
N ALA A 14 -7.55 27.04 30.07
CA ALA A 14 -7.46 26.68 28.66
C ALA A 14 -6.78 25.32 28.41
N LEU A 15 -5.91 24.85 29.32
CA LEU A 15 -5.23 23.55 29.17
C LEU A 15 -6.09 22.36 29.65
N ALA A 16 -7.14 22.61 30.44
CA ALA A 16 -8.05 21.56 30.91
C ALA A 16 -9.17 21.21 29.90
N ALA A 17 -9.40 22.07 28.89
CA ALA A 17 -10.49 21.90 27.93
C ALA A 17 -10.18 20.96 26.76
N THR A 18 -8.91 20.57 26.56
CA THR A 18 -8.51 19.68 25.45
C THR A 18 -8.67 18.19 25.76
N CYS A 19 -9.02 17.81 26.99
CA CYS A 19 -9.11 16.40 27.39
C CYS A 19 -10.50 15.76 27.18
N ALA A 20 -11.52 16.52 26.78
CA ALA A 20 -12.92 16.07 26.82
C ALA A 20 -13.57 15.82 25.45
N VAL A 21 -12.80 15.52 24.41
CA VAL A 21 -13.35 14.87 23.20
C VAL A 21 -13.00 13.39 23.24
N ALA A 22 -13.64 12.67 24.16
CA ALA A 22 -13.78 11.24 24.01
C ALA A 22 -14.70 11.03 22.80
N VAL A 23 -14.12 10.74 21.64
CA VAL A 23 -14.86 10.19 20.51
C VAL A 23 -15.54 8.93 21.02
N ALA A 24 -16.85 8.99 21.24
CA ALA A 24 -17.66 7.83 21.48
C ALA A 24 -17.52 6.94 20.24
N ALA A 25 -16.70 5.89 20.36
CA ALA A 25 -16.64 4.84 19.36
C ALA A 25 -18.01 4.17 19.37
N GLU A 26 -18.82 4.42 18.34
CA GLU A 26 -20.03 3.65 18.04
C GLU A 26 -19.68 2.15 18.15
N PRO A 27 -20.53 1.32 18.77
CA PRO A 27 -20.29 -0.10 18.85
C PRO A 27 -20.13 -0.64 17.43
N THR A 28 -18.91 -1.03 17.06
CA THR A 28 -18.63 -1.59 15.75
C THR A 28 -19.41 -2.89 15.65
N GLN A 29 -20.48 -2.88 14.87
CA GLN A 29 -21.24 -4.08 14.59
C GLN A 29 -20.30 -5.13 14.02
N ALA A 30 -20.42 -6.39 14.49
CA ALA A 30 -19.62 -7.47 13.96
C ALA A 30 -19.79 -7.54 12.42
N PRO A 31 -18.69 -7.64 11.65
CA PRO A 31 -18.78 -7.71 10.19
C PRO A 31 -19.67 -8.89 9.78
N ARG A 32 -20.63 -8.63 8.89
CA ARG A 32 -21.46 -9.70 8.32
C ARG A 32 -20.67 -10.42 7.23
N VAL A 33 -21.04 -11.67 6.99
CA VAL A 33 -20.50 -12.43 5.86
C VAL A 33 -20.76 -11.66 4.56
N GLY A 34 -19.69 -11.40 3.80
CA GLY A 34 -19.74 -10.70 2.53
C GLY A 34 -19.51 -9.18 2.59
N ASP A 35 -19.44 -8.57 3.78
CA ASP A 35 -19.17 -7.12 3.88
C ASP A 35 -17.80 -6.74 3.33
N ALA A 36 -16.78 -7.54 3.65
CA ALA A 36 -15.45 -7.38 3.06
C ALA A 36 -15.48 -7.51 1.53
N THR A 37 -16.21 -8.48 0.99
CA THR A 37 -16.33 -8.68 -0.46
C THR A 37 -17.00 -7.49 -1.13
N ARG A 38 -18.10 -6.96 -0.56
CA ARG A 38 -18.77 -5.77 -1.10
C ARG A 38 -17.87 -4.55 -1.06
N ALA A 39 -17.14 -4.34 0.03
CA ALA A 39 -16.18 -3.23 0.16
C ALA A 39 -15.08 -3.31 -0.92
N TRP A 40 -14.55 -4.51 -1.21
CA TRP A 40 -13.58 -4.70 -2.28
C TRP A 40 -14.17 -4.42 -3.67
N LEU A 41 -15.39 -4.87 -3.95
CA LEU A 41 -16.06 -4.62 -5.22
C LEU A 41 -16.36 -3.13 -5.40
N GLU A 42 -16.81 -2.44 -4.36
CA GLU A 42 -17.03 -0.99 -4.39
C GLU A 42 -15.72 -0.22 -4.61
N LEU A 43 -14.63 -0.63 -3.95
CA LEU A 43 -13.30 -0.05 -4.18
C LEU A 43 -12.81 -0.24 -5.62
N GLN A 44 -13.03 -1.43 -6.20
CA GLN A 44 -12.67 -1.72 -7.59
C GLN A 44 -13.55 -0.93 -8.57
N ALA A 45 -14.86 -0.90 -8.35
CA ALA A 45 -15.82 -0.21 -9.23
C ALA A 45 -15.65 1.31 -9.20
N SER A 46 -15.33 1.88 -8.03
CA SER A 46 -15.07 3.32 -7.89
C SER A 46 -13.78 3.76 -8.58
N GLY A 47 -12.84 2.85 -8.83
CA GLY A 47 -11.52 3.19 -9.34
C GLY A 47 -10.67 4.02 -8.38
N ASN A 48 -11.09 4.20 -7.12
CA ASN A 48 -10.39 5.04 -6.15
C ASN A 48 -9.01 4.46 -5.76
N ALA A 49 -8.84 3.15 -5.91
CA ALA A 49 -7.55 2.46 -5.76
C ALA A 49 -6.76 2.33 -7.08
N ALA A 50 -7.29 2.82 -8.21
CA ALA A 50 -6.57 2.80 -9.48
C ALA A 50 -5.44 3.84 -9.48
N LEU A 51 -4.39 3.57 -10.26
CA LEU A 51 -3.37 4.58 -10.52
C LEU A 51 -3.99 5.73 -11.31
N GLY A 52 -4.04 6.94 -10.72
CA GLY A 52 -4.65 8.11 -11.35
C GLY A 52 -3.90 8.62 -12.59
N THR A 53 -2.61 8.31 -12.71
CA THR A 53 -1.78 8.74 -13.85
C THR A 53 -1.67 7.63 -14.87
N LEU A 54 -2.07 7.89 -16.12
CA LEU A 54 -1.79 6.99 -17.23
C LEU A 54 -0.27 6.83 -17.38
N ARG A 55 0.18 5.58 -17.48
CA ARG A 55 1.59 5.24 -17.73
C ARG A 55 1.72 4.61 -19.12
N PRO A 56 1.63 5.41 -20.20
CA PRO A 56 1.75 4.87 -21.55
C PRO A 56 3.15 4.28 -21.76
N LEU A 57 3.21 3.18 -22.49
CA LEU A 57 4.47 2.60 -22.91
C LEU A 57 5.05 3.48 -24.03
N PRO A 58 6.28 4.02 -23.90
CA PRO A 58 6.91 4.76 -24.98
C PRO A 58 6.99 3.89 -26.25
N GLY A 59 6.75 4.47 -27.42
CA GLY A 59 6.69 3.73 -28.69
C GLY A 59 7.95 2.89 -28.95
N GLU A 60 9.13 3.45 -28.71
CA GLU A 60 10.40 2.73 -28.84
C GLU A 60 10.51 1.49 -27.93
N ILE A 61 9.88 1.51 -26.75
CA ILE A 61 9.87 0.37 -25.83
C ILE A 61 8.82 -0.65 -26.29
N ALA A 62 7.67 -0.18 -26.79
CA ALA A 62 6.67 -1.04 -27.40
C ALA A 62 7.26 -1.82 -28.59
N ASP A 63 8.01 -1.14 -29.46
CA ASP A 63 8.69 -1.76 -30.60
C ASP A 63 9.69 -2.83 -30.15
N LYS A 64 10.54 -2.52 -29.17
CA LYS A 64 11.51 -3.48 -28.62
C LYS A 64 10.82 -4.68 -27.97
N ALA A 65 9.72 -4.45 -27.24
CA ALA A 65 8.95 -5.52 -26.62
C ALA A 65 8.33 -6.44 -27.69
N TYR A 66 7.79 -5.85 -28.76
CA TYR A 66 7.22 -6.59 -29.88
C TYR A 66 8.30 -7.38 -30.65
N GLN A 67 9.45 -6.78 -30.92
CA GLN A 67 10.57 -7.48 -31.57
C GLN A 67 11.07 -8.66 -30.72
N ARG A 68 11.15 -8.51 -29.39
CA ARG A 68 11.49 -9.62 -28.50
C ARG A 68 10.45 -10.74 -28.54
N TYR A 69 9.17 -10.38 -28.61
CA TYR A 69 8.08 -11.35 -28.75
C TYR A 69 8.24 -12.15 -30.05
N LEU A 70 8.47 -11.48 -31.19
CA LEU A 70 8.72 -12.18 -32.46
C LEU A 70 9.95 -13.10 -32.37
N LYS A 71 11.07 -12.59 -31.84
CA LYS A 71 12.30 -13.35 -31.67
C LYS A 71 12.15 -14.59 -30.78
N SER A 72 11.17 -14.60 -29.86
CA SER A 72 10.96 -15.76 -28.99
C SER A 72 10.52 -17.01 -29.76
N PHE A 73 9.91 -16.84 -30.94
CA PHE A 73 9.48 -17.94 -31.80
C PHE A 73 10.57 -18.42 -32.76
N ASP A 74 11.67 -17.68 -32.94
CA ASP A 74 12.77 -18.09 -33.81
C ASP A 74 13.50 -19.33 -33.28
N ASN A 75 13.41 -19.58 -31.98
CA ASN A 75 14.03 -20.72 -31.34
C ASN A 75 12.99 -21.82 -31.11
N ARG A 76 13.29 -23.02 -31.64
CA ARG A 76 12.48 -24.21 -31.37
C ARG A 76 12.48 -24.51 -29.86
N ILE A 77 11.31 -24.88 -29.34
CA ILE A 77 11.18 -25.41 -27.98
C ILE A 77 12.04 -26.69 -27.88
N PRO A 78 13.03 -26.74 -26.97
CA PRO A 78 13.83 -27.94 -26.73
C PRO A 78 12.97 -29.12 -26.29
N ASP A 79 13.39 -30.35 -26.63
CA ASP A 79 12.68 -31.56 -26.21
C ASP A 79 12.73 -31.77 -24.69
N SER A 80 13.71 -31.17 -24.00
CA SER A 80 13.77 -31.10 -22.53
C SER A 80 14.45 -29.82 -22.05
N TYR A 81 14.03 -29.34 -20.88
CA TYR A 81 14.68 -28.25 -20.15
C TYR A 81 15.46 -28.82 -18.98
N ALA A 82 16.72 -28.44 -18.82
CA ALA A 82 17.48 -28.75 -17.62
C ALA A 82 16.82 -28.08 -16.41
N ARG A 83 16.66 -28.80 -15.30
CA ARG A 83 16.24 -28.16 -14.04
C ARG A 83 17.42 -27.34 -13.53
N GLU A 84 17.23 -26.03 -13.44
CA GLU A 84 18.18 -25.18 -12.73
C GLU A 84 18.17 -25.58 -11.24
N SER A 85 19.29 -26.09 -10.73
CA SER A 85 19.50 -26.23 -9.30
C SER A 85 19.93 -24.87 -8.76
N PHE A 86 19.05 -24.23 -8.00
CA PHE A 86 19.47 -23.11 -7.16
C PHE A 86 20.37 -23.69 -6.06
N VAL A 87 21.69 -23.68 -6.26
CA VAL A 87 22.63 -23.89 -5.15
C VAL A 87 22.50 -22.65 -4.28
N SER A 88 21.74 -22.77 -3.20
CA SER A 88 21.86 -21.90 -2.05
C SER A 88 23.31 -21.98 -1.59
N ALA A 89 24.11 -20.97 -1.91
CA ALA A 89 25.31 -20.64 -1.15
C ALA A 89 24.87 -20.19 0.25
N SER A 90 24.34 -21.13 1.03
CA SER A 90 24.11 -21.02 2.45
C SER A 90 25.49 -20.94 3.09
N GLY A 91 25.84 -19.75 3.56
CA GLY A 91 27.11 -19.46 4.19
C GLY A 91 27.47 -20.50 5.24
N SER A 92 28.64 -21.12 5.06
CA SER A 92 29.34 -21.83 6.11
C SER A 92 30.03 -20.77 6.98
N GLY A 93 29.34 -20.36 8.05
CA GLY A 93 29.91 -19.62 9.16
C GLY A 93 29.76 -20.49 10.40
N GLY A 94 30.86 -21.11 10.85
CA GLY A 94 30.83 -21.97 12.03
C GLY A 94 32.16 -22.68 12.29
N SER A 95 33.10 -21.98 12.92
CA SER A 95 33.95 -22.42 14.07
C SER A 95 34.84 -21.26 14.50
#